data_AF-A0A1Q7ULF0-F1
#
_entry.id   AF-A0A1Q7ULF0-F1
#
_cell.length_a   1.000
_cell.length_b   1.000
_cell.length_c   1.000
_cell.angle_alpha   90.00
_cell.angle_beta   90.00
_cell.angle_gamma   90.00
#
_symmetry.space_group_name_H-M   'P 1'
#
loop_
_entity.id
_entity.type
_entity.pdbx_description
1 polymer ?
#
loop_
_entity_poly.entity_id
_entity_poly.type
_entity_poly.pdbx_seq_one_letter_code
_entity_poly.pdbx_strand_id
1 'polypeptide(L)'
;MGWDHSIAEIFAEDYAYIHVGPTYRYAITWLSPPDDKLRSDMFAALGGTPTTPLPAAPNAPLVVHRVGTLGPRKTKIVPFGLLGPGRHVTFTAIVSRATRKGVRARIQVLCNGAVAGTQTVGKGQKVRTLDLPNMGPGDCDARLVSSAPVSLKYNLRLQLAVEGEAFLR
;
A
#
# COMPACT_ATOMS: atom_id res chain seq x y z
N MET A 1 13.61 -23.37 -26.77
CA MET A 1 13.36 -23.17 -25.33
C MET A 1 13.70 -21.71 -25.06
N GLY A 2 12.79 -20.77 -25.28
CA GLY A 2 11.67 -20.44 -24.38
C GLY A 2 12.06 -19.19 -23.58
N TRP A 3 12.08 -18.03 -24.23
CA TRP A 3 12.34 -16.71 -23.63
C TRP A 3 11.08 -16.22 -22.89
N ASP A 4 10.57 -17.02 -21.95
CA ASP A 4 9.30 -16.73 -21.27
C ASP A 4 9.45 -15.79 -20.06
N HIS A 5 10.69 -15.37 -19.75
CA HIS A 5 11.02 -14.49 -18.64
C HIS A 5 11.97 -13.36 -19.09
N SER A 6 11.64 -12.13 -18.75
CA SER A 6 12.42 -10.95 -19.16
C SER A 6 13.75 -10.92 -18.42
N ILE A 7 14.86 -10.94 -19.16
CA ILE A 7 16.21 -10.77 -18.60
C ILE A 7 16.31 -9.49 -17.75
N ALA A 8 15.63 -8.41 -18.17
CA ALA A 8 15.61 -7.15 -17.42
C ALA A 8 14.89 -7.25 -16.07
N GLU A 9 13.89 -8.13 -15.93
CA GLU A 9 13.18 -8.38 -14.67
C GLU A 9 14.09 -9.12 -13.67
N ILE A 10 14.81 -10.14 -14.15
CA ILE A 10 15.81 -10.86 -13.36
C ILE A 10 16.90 -9.90 -12.88
N PHE A 11 17.45 -9.08 -13.78
CA PHE A 11 18.48 -8.11 -13.41
C PHE A 11 17.98 -7.07 -12.40
N ALA A 12 16.76 -6.56 -12.55
CA ALA A 12 16.20 -5.59 -11.62
C ALA A 12 15.97 -6.19 -10.22
N GLU A 13 15.46 -7.42 -10.16
CA GLU A 13 15.19 -8.12 -8.91
C GLU A 13 16.48 -8.52 -8.18
N ASP A 14 17.45 -9.08 -8.91
CA ASP A 14 18.77 -9.44 -8.37
C ASP A 14 19.50 -8.20 -7.88
N TYR A 15 19.47 -7.11 -8.64
CA TYR A 15 20.06 -5.84 -8.23
C TYR A 15 19.41 -5.31 -6.95
N ALA A 16 18.08 -5.32 -6.84
CA ALA A 16 17.38 -4.88 -5.65
C ALA A 16 17.70 -5.75 -4.43
N TYR A 17 17.73 -7.08 -4.58
CA TYR A 17 18.10 -8.01 -3.51
C TYR A 17 19.55 -7.82 -3.04
N ILE A 18 20.48 -7.62 -3.98
CA ILE A 18 21.90 -7.39 -3.67
C ILE A 18 22.12 -6.08 -2.91
N HIS A 19 21.37 -5.03 -3.23
CA HIS A 19 21.56 -3.70 -2.64
C HIS A 19 20.76 -3.46 -1.36
N VAL A 20 19.57 -4.05 -1.22
CA VAL A 20 18.72 -3.91 -0.03
C VAL A 20 19.02 -5.00 1.00
N GLY A 21 19.58 -6.14 0.57
CA GLY A 21 20.01 -7.23 1.43
C GLY A 21 18.87 -8.16 1.85
N PRO A 22 19.09 -9.03 2.86
CA PRO A 22 18.18 -10.12 3.22
C PRO A 22 16.81 -9.67 3.77
N THR A 23 16.61 -8.37 4.01
CA THR A 23 15.31 -7.77 4.37
C THR A 23 14.41 -7.51 3.15
N TYR A 24 14.96 -7.58 1.93
CA TYR A 24 14.22 -7.49 0.68
C TYR A 24 13.56 -8.82 0.34
N ARG A 25 12.28 -8.79 0.01
CA ARG A 25 11.55 -9.97 -0.45
C ARG A 25 11.79 -10.17 -1.94
N TYR A 26 12.63 -11.14 -2.27
CA TYR A 26 12.82 -11.60 -3.64
C TYR A 26 11.49 -12.16 -4.18
N ALA A 27 10.96 -11.53 -5.23
CA ALA A 27 9.64 -11.77 -5.80
C ALA A 27 9.66 -12.85 -6.90
N ILE A 28 10.81 -13.09 -7.52
CA ILE A 28 10.96 -14.17 -8.51
C ILE A 28 10.93 -15.51 -7.76
N THR A 29 9.87 -16.28 -7.96
CA THR A 29 9.60 -17.53 -7.22
C THR A 29 10.16 -18.78 -7.90
N TRP A 30 10.50 -18.69 -9.19
CA TRP A 30 11.02 -19.77 -10.02
C TRP A 30 12.55 -19.74 -10.18
N LEU A 31 13.20 -18.71 -9.63
CA LEU A 31 14.64 -18.56 -9.56
C LEU A 31 15.03 -18.41 -8.08
N SER A 32 16.10 -19.08 -7.66
CA SER A 32 16.63 -18.86 -6.32
C SER A 32 17.23 -17.46 -6.20
N PRO A 33 17.07 -16.77 -5.06
CA PRO A 33 17.72 -15.48 -4.84
C PRO A 33 19.25 -15.58 -5.00
N PRO A 34 19.94 -14.49 -5.36
CA PRO A 34 21.40 -14.48 -5.44
C PRO A 34 22.05 -14.91 -4.12
N ASP A 35 22.89 -15.94 -4.16
CA ASP A 35 23.68 -16.35 -3.01
C ASP A 35 24.86 -15.38 -2.76
N ASP A 36 25.56 -15.55 -1.63
CA ASP A 36 26.67 -14.65 -1.26
C ASP A 36 27.83 -14.72 -2.26
N LYS A 37 28.01 -15.88 -2.92
CA LYS A 37 29.05 -16.07 -3.93
C LYS A 37 28.71 -15.30 -5.20
N LEU A 38 27.49 -15.45 -5.72
CA LEU A 38 27.01 -14.73 -6.89
C LEU A 38 27.02 -13.22 -6.63
N ARG A 39 26.60 -12.78 -5.43
CA ARG A 39 26.69 -11.38 -5.01
C ARG A 39 28.13 -10.85 -5.09
N SER A 40 29.09 -11.61 -4.56
CA SER A 40 30.51 -11.24 -4.60
C SER A 40 31.05 -11.17 -6.04
N ASP A 41 30.73 -12.17 -6.87
CA ASP A 41 31.18 -12.23 -8.27
C ASP A 41 30.58 -11.08 -9.09
N MET A 42 29.31 -10.71 -8.84
CA MET A 42 28.65 -9.57 -9.47
C MET A 42 29.27 -8.23 -9.06
N PHE A 43 29.55 -8.01 -7.77
CA PHE A 43 30.24 -6.78 -7.35
C PHE A 43 31.65 -6.71 -7.92
N ALA A 44 32.39 -7.83 -7.97
CA ALA A 44 33.69 -7.87 -8.63
C ALA A 44 33.60 -7.46 -10.12
N ALA A 45 32.60 -7.94 -10.84
CA ALA A 45 32.35 -7.56 -12.24
C ALA A 45 31.95 -6.09 -12.41
N LEU A 46 31.29 -5.49 -11.42
CA LEU A 46 30.85 -4.10 -11.41
C LEU A 46 31.92 -3.10 -10.91
N GLY A 47 33.15 -3.56 -10.67
CA GLY A 47 34.27 -2.72 -10.22
C GLY A 47 34.43 -2.63 -8.69
N GLY A 48 33.81 -3.55 -7.95
CA GLY A 48 33.89 -3.66 -6.50
C GLY A 48 32.56 -3.35 -5.79
N THR A 49 32.56 -3.53 -4.47
CA THR A 49 31.41 -3.20 -3.63
C THR A 49 31.17 -1.69 -3.61
N PRO A 50 29.92 -1.21 -3.78
CA PRO A 50 29.60 0.20 -3.62
C PRO A 50 30.04 0.68 -2.24
N THR A 51 30.96 1.65 -2.22
CA THR A 51 31.40 2.31 -0.98
C THR A 51 30.47 3.44 -0.56
N THR A 52 29.58 3.86 -1.47
CA THR A 52 28.59 4.90 -1.21
C THR A 52 27.35 4.25 -0.59
N PRO A 53 26.97 4.59 0.65
CA PRO A 53 25.73 4.11 1.21
C PRO A 53 24.56 4.59 0.37
N LEU A 54 23.57 3.73 0.18
CA LEU A 54 22.31 4.13 -0.46
C LEU A 54 21.73 5.32 0.31
N PRO A 55 21.12 6.30 -0.40
CA PRO A 55 20.38 7.34 0.29
C PRO A 55 19.30 6.67 1.16
N ALA A 56 19.14 7.16 2.39
CA ALA A 56 18.06 6.71 3.24
C ALA A 56 16.74 6.79 2.48
N ALA A 57 15.92 5.74 2.57
CA ALA A 57 14.59 5.76 1.99
C ALA A 57 13.83 6.99 2.51
N PRO A 58 13.02 7.66 1.68
CA PRO A 58 12.23 8.78 2.14
C PRO A 58 11.29 8.30 3.27
N ASN A 59 11.48 8.82 4.48
CA ASN A 59 10.60 8.58 5.64
C ASN A 59 9.28 9.37 5.55
N ALA A 60 8.95 9.90 4.36
CA ALA A 60 7.70 10.58 4.12
C ALA A 60 6.56 9.53 4.06
N PRO A 61 5.42 9.78 4.72
CA PRO A 61 4.30 8.87 4.66
C PRO A 61 3.82 8.74 3.21
N LEU A 62 3.57 7.51 2.76
CA LEU A 62 3.04 7.26 1.43
C LEU A 62 1.57 7.66 1.41
N VAL A 63 1.20 8.62 0.56
CA VAL A 63 -0.18 9.10 0.44
C VAL A 63 -0.74 8.81 -0.93
N VAL A 64 -1.85 8.08 -0.97
CA VAL A 64 -2.61 7.76 -2.18
C VAL A 64 -3.92 8.52 -2.19
N HIS A 65 -4.12 9.35 -3.21
CA HIS A 65 -5.36 10.08 -3.45
C HIS A 65 -6.19 9.45 -4.57
N ARG A 66 -7.51 9.35 -4.38
CA ARG A 66 -8.46 8.93 -5.42
C ARG A 66 -9.69 9.82 -5.40
N VAL A 67 -10.04 10.40 -6.54
CA VAL A 67 -11.23 11.24 -6.70
C VAL A 67 -12.12 10.61 -7.76
N GLY A 68 -13.43 10.69 -7.59
CA GLY A 68 -14.36 10.18 -8.59
C GLY A 68 -15.81 10.22 -8.17
N THR A 69 -16.64 9.53 -8.94
CA THR A 69 -18.04 9.31 -8.65
C THR A 69 -18.28 7.82 -8.49
N LEU A 70 -18.88 7.43 -7.38
CA LEU A 70 -19.27 6.05 -7.09
C LEU A 70 -20.74 5.87 -7.47
N GLY A 71 -21.03 4.89 -8.32
CA GLY A 71 -22.40 4.58 -8.71
C GLY A 71 -23.28 4.10 -7.54
N PRO A 72 -24.60 4.04 -7.73
CA PRO A 72 -25.55 3.58 -6.72
C PRO A 72 -25.18 2.19 -6.20
N ARG A 73 -25.10 2.04 -4.86
CA ARG A 73 -24.79 0.77 -4.18
C ARG A 73 -23.50 0.07 -4.67
N LYS A 74 -22.56 0.80 -5.27
CA LYS A 74 -21.27 0.26 -5.72
C LYS A 74 -20.20 0.39 -4.66
N THR A 75 -19.09 -0.30 -4.90
CA THR A 75 -17.89 -0.27 -4.06
C THR A 75 -16.70 0.24 -4.87
N LYS A 76 -15.90 1.13 -4.27
CA LYS A 76 -14.57 1.45 -4.77
C LYS A 76 -13.51 0.78 -3.90
N ILE A 77 -12.57 0.09 -4.54
CA ILE A 77 -11.45 -0.59 -3.90
C ILE A 77 -10.15 0.12 -4.27
N VAL A 78 -9.26 0.28 -3.29
CA VAL A 78 -7.90 0.77 -3.44
C VAL A 78 -6.97 -0.29 -2.82
N PRO A 79 -6.31 -1.13 -3.64
CA PRO A 79 -5.39 -2.14 -3.14
C PRO A 79 -4.08 -1.51 -2.68
N PHE A 80 -3.48 -2.05 -1.62
CA PHE A 80 -2.17 -1.65 -1.11
C PHE A 80 -1.52 -2.78 -0.30
N GLY A 81 -0.19 -2.79 -0.23
CA GLY A 81 0.57 -3.74 0.59
C GLY A 81 1.19 -3.08 1.81
N LEU A 82 1.31 -3.81 2.90
CA LEU A 82 2.06 -3.42 4.09
C LEU A 82 3.33 -4.26 4.19
N LEU A 83 4.47 -3.59 3.99
CA LEU A 83 5.79 -4.21 4.03
C LEU A 83 6.29 -4.28 5.47
N GLY A 84 6.17 -5.42 6.13
CA GLY A 84 6.58 -5.60 7.53
C GLY A 84 5.56 -5.09 8.58
N PRO A 85 5.80 -5.37 9.87
CA PRO A 85 4.91 -4.99 10.98
C PRO A 85 5.05 -3.50 11.36
N GLY A 86 4.21 -3.04 12.30
CA GLY A 86 4.30 -1.68 12.88
C GLY A 86 3.91 -0.56 11.91
N ARG A 87 2.99 -0.85 10.97
CA ARG A 87 2.51 0.12 10.00
C ARG A 87 1.27 0.84 10.52
N HIS A 88 1.16 2.11 10.20
CA HIS A 88 0.01 2.94 10.53
C HIS A 88 -0.76 3.26 9.25
N VAL A 89 -2.02 2.86 9.20
CA VAL A 89 -2.91 3.07 8.06
C VAL A 89 -3.99 4.07 8.43
N THR A 90 -4.00 5.22 7.77
CA THR A 90 -5.07 6.21 7.89
C THR A 90 -5.84 6.30 6.59
N PHE A 91 -7.13 5.96 6.63
CA PHE A 91 -8.03 6.03 5.47
C PHE A 91 -9.13 7.06 5.69
N THR A 92 -9.05 8.17 4.96
CA THR A 92 -10.03 9.25 4.99
C THR A 92 -10.90 9.22 3.73
N ALA A 93 -12.21 9.28 3.90
CA ALA A 93 -13.17 9.45 2.82
C ALA A 93 -14.01 10.72 3.02
N ILE A 94 -14.04 11.54 1.97
CA ILE A 94 -14.92 12.69 1.81
C ILE A 94 -15.96 12.30 0.77
N VAL A 95 -17.23 12.31 1.13
CA VAL A 95 -18.34 11.91 0.24
C VAL A 95 -19.39 13.02 0.16
N SER A 96 -19.95 13.28 -1.02
CA SER A 96 -20.94 14.34 -1.29
C SER A 96 -22.14 14.30 -0.36
N ARG A 97 -22.42 15.39 0.39
CA ARG A 97 -23.43 15.47 1.47
C ARG A 97 -24.76 14.83 1.05
N ALA A 98 -25.32 14.01 1.93
CA ALA A 98 -26.67 13.48 1.74
C ALA A 98 -27.69 14.48 2.29
N THR A 99 -28.71 14.79 1.50
CA THR A 99 -29.90 15.55 1.93
C THR A 99 -30.88 14.67 2.73
N ARG A 100 -30.76 13.34 2.67
CA ARG A 100 -31.66 12.38 3.36
C ARG A 100 -31.04 11.76 4.62
N LYS A 101 -31.90 11.35 5.57
CA LYS A 101 -31.51 10.58 6.79
C LYS A 101 -31.02 9.16 6.39
N GLY A 102 -29.97 8.65 7.03
CA GLY A 102 -29.48 7.26 6.88
C GLY A 102 -27.95 7.12 6.72
N VAL A 103 -27.46 5.88 6.75
CA VAL A 103 -26.08 5.52 6.37
C VAL A 103 -25.99 5.54 4.84
N ARG A 104 -25.06 6.33 4.28
CA ARG A 104 -24.90 6.48 2.81
C ARG A 104 -23.71 5.71 2.26
N ALA A 105 -22.69 5.51 3.09
CA ALA A 105 -21.49 4.79 2.73
C ALA A 105 -20.83 4.25 4.01
N ARG A 106 -19.95 3.28 3.84
CA ARG A 106 -19.02 2.82 4.87
C ARG A 106 -17.63 2.72 4.27
N ILE A 107 -16.63 3.13 5.04
CA ILE A 107 -15.22 2.89 4.75
C ILE A 107 -14.77 1.64 5.48
N GLN A 108 -13.98 0.81 4.83
CA GLN A 108 -13.43 -0.42 5.41
C GLN A 108 -12.00 -0.59 4.96
N VAL A 109 -11.17 -1.15 5.83
CA VAL A 109 -9.86 -1.68 5.46
C VAL A 109 -9.89 -3.18 5.73
N LEU A 110 -9.57 -3.95 4.71
CA LEU A 110 -9.40 -5.39 4.82
C LEU A 110 -7.93 -5.72 4.62
N CYS A 111 -7.40 -6.67 5.37
CA CYS A 111 -6.05 -7.19 5.18
C CYS A 111 -6.11 -8.71 5.23
N ASN A 112 -5.46 -9.38 4.28
CA ASN A 112 -5.48 -10.84 4.13
C ASN A 112 -6.90 -11.44 4.15
N GLY A 113 -7.87 -10.73 3.55
CA GLY A 113 -9.28 -11.14 3.50
C GLY A 113 -10.11 -10.83 4.77
N ALA A 114 -9.49 -10.45 5.88
CA ALA A 114 -10.18 -10.09 7.13
C ALA A 114 -10.43 -8.58 7.23
N VAL A 115 -11.54 -8.17 7.85
CA VAL A 115 -11.82 -6.74 8.11
C VAL A 115 -10.97 -6.27 9.28
N ALA A 116 -9.96 -5.45 9.00
CA ALA A 116 -9.12 -4.81 10.02
C ALA A 116 -9.82 -3.62 10.67
N GLY A 117 -10.67 -2.91 9.92
CA GLY A 117 -11.43 -1.79 10.45
C GLY A 117 -12.58 -1.37 9.56
N THR A 118 -13.62 -0.78 10.15
CA THR A 118 -14.79 -0.30 9.43
C THR A 118 -15.38 0.92 10.13
N GLN A 119 -15.83 1.91 9.36
CA GLN A 119 -16.62 3.02 9.87
C GLN A 119 -17.70 3.45 8.89
N THR A 120 -18.87 3.81 9.42
CA THR A 120 -20.00 4.30 8.63
C THR A 120 -19.96 5.81 8.47
N VAL A 121 -20.37 6.28 7.30
CA VAL A 121 -20.61 7.70 7.00
C VAL A 121 -22.10 7.97 7.13
N GLY A 122 -22.50 8.56 8.26
CA GLY A 122 -23.88 8.84 8.60
C GLY A 122 -24.41 10.19 8.11
N LYS A 123 -25.64 10.53 8.53
CA LYS A 123 -26.30 11.81 8.22
C LYS A 123 -25.45 13.00 8.66
N GLY A 124 -25.32 14.02 7.81
CA GLY A 124 -24.60 15.27 8.12
C GLY A 124 -23.06 15.16 8.06
N GLN A 125 -22.51 13.95 8.13
CA GLN A 125 -21.07 13.72 8.08
C GLN A 125 -20.59 13.70 6.63
N LYS A 126 -19.84 14.71 6.21
CA LYS A 126 -19.20 14.75 4.87
C LYS A 126 -17.92 13.92 4.82
N VAL A 127 -17.19 13.88 5.93
CA VAL A 127 -15.86 13.29 6.06
C VAL A 127 -15.91 12.18 7.10
N ARG A 128 -15.18 11.10 6.85
CA ARG A 128 -14.92 10.07 7.86
C ARG A 128 -13.50 9.54 7.71
N THR A 129 -12.86 9.27 8.83
CA THR A 129 -11.50 8.75 8.89
C THR A 129 -11.49 7.47 9.71
N LEU A 130 -10.85 6.45 9.17
CA LEU A 130 -10.51 5.22 9.85
C LEU A 130 -9.00 5.25 10.08
N ASP A 131 -8.60 5.04 11.33
CA ASP A 131 -7.20 5.07 11.74
C ASP A 131 -6.84 3.73 12.39
N LEU A 132 -5.80 3.08 11.87
CA LEU A 132 -5.43 1.71 12.22
C LEU A 132 -3.92 1.65 12.50
N PRO A 133 -3.51 1.67 13.78
CA PRO A 133 -2.11 1.50 14.18
C PRO A 133 -1.71 0.01 14.18
N ASN A 134 -0.40 -0.27 14.32
CA ASN A 134 0.17 -1.62 14.47
C ASN A 134 -0.25 -2.66 13.41
N MET A 135 -0.34 -2.22 12.16
CA MET A 135 -0.73 -3.05 11.02
C MET A 135 0.46 -3.72 10.34
N GLY A 136 0.20 -4.78 9.57
CA GLY A 136 1.18 -5.45 8.70
C GLY A 136 1.97 -6.59 9.35
N PRO A 137 2.74 -7.37 8.57
CA PRO A 137 2.76 -7.40 7.10
C PRO A 137 1.48 -8.00 6.49
N GLY A 138 1.09 -7.57 5.28
CA GLY A 138 -0.05 -8.17 4.59
C GLY A 138 -0.54 -7.41 3.36
N ASP A 139 -1.36 -8.09 2.56
CA ASP A 139 -2.04 -7.52 1.39
C ASP A 139 -3.41 -6.96 1.81
N CYS A 140 -3.64 -5.69 1.53
CA CYS A 140 -4.78 -4.96 2.06
C CYS A 140 -5.59 -4.22 0.98
N ASP A 141 -6.87 -4.02 1.28
CA ASP A 141 -7.83 -3.27 0.48
C ASP A 141 -8.48 -2.17 1.32
N ALA A 142 -8.33 -0.92 0.89
CA ALA A 142 -9.17 0.16 1.39
C ALA A 142 -10.42 0.28 0.51
N ARG A 143 -11.60 0.16 1.13
CA ARG A 143 -12.89 0.09 0.44
C ARG A 143 -13.81 1.23 0.86
N LEU A 144 -14.41 1.90 -0.11
CA LEU A 144 -15.58 2.75 0.08
C LEU A 144 -16.80 2.02 -0.49
N VAL A 145 -17.71 1.60 0.38
CA VAL A 145 -18.95 0.90 0.00
C VAL A 145 -20.12 1.87 0.10
N SER A 146 -20.78 2.17 -1.01
CA SER A 146 -22.00 2.97 -1.02
C SER A 146 -23.20 2.11 -0.61
N SER A 147 -24.03 2.62 0.28
CA SER A 147 -25.37 2.08 0.58
C SER A 147 -26.48 2.93 -0.06
N ALA A 148 -26.12 4.06 -0.69
CA ALA A 148 -27.07 4.99 -1.27
C ALA A 148 -27.63 4.47 -2.62
N PRO A 149 -28.92 4.73 -2.92
CA PRO A 149 -29.52 4.46 -4.23
C PRO A 149 -29.16 5.50 -5.30
N VAL A 150 -28.27 6.45 -4.98
CA VAL A 150 -27.82 7.52 -5.88
C VAL A 150 -26.30 7.51 -6.00
N SER A 151 -25.79 8.10 -7.07
CA SER A 151 -24.36 8.29 -7.25
C SER A 151 -23.79 9.27 -6.21
N LEU A 152 -22.60 8.97 -5.69
CA LEU A 152 -21.91 9.78 -4.69
C LEU A 152 -20.57 10.26 -5.24
N LYS A 153 -20.31 11.56 -5.20
CA LYS A 153 -18.94 12.06 -5.44
C LYS A 153 -18.08 11.74 -4.23
N TYR A 154 -16.85 11.28 -4.47
CA TYR A 154 -15.91 10.96 -3.40
C TYR A 154 -14.52 11.56 -3.65
N ASN A 155 -13.82 11.82 -2.55
CA ASN A 155 -12.39 12.02 -2.48
C ASN A 155 -11.86 11.13 -1.35
N LEU A 156 -10.96 10.21 -1.69
CA LEU A 156 -10.32 9.27 -0.80
C LEU A 156 -8.86 9.66 -0.63
N ARG A 157 -8.37 9.56 0.61
CA ARG A 157 -6.97 9.72 0.98
C ARG A 157 -6.58 8.52 1.85
N LEU A 158 -5.69 7.68 1.34
CA LEU A 158 -5.06 6.59 2.08
C LEU A 158 -3.63 7.02 2.40
N GLN A 159 -3.26 7.00 3.67
CA GLN A 159 -1.93 7.32 4.14
C GLN A 159 -1.35 6.08 4.83
N LEU A 160 -0.12 5.71 4.46
CA LEU A 160 0.64 4.63 5.05
C LEU A 160 1.90 5.22 5.69
N ALA A 161 2.11 4.95 6.97
CA ALA A 161 3.28 5.40 7.71
C ALA A 161 3.87 4.26 8.55
N VAL A 162 5.06 4.48 9.11
CA VAL A 162 5.64 3.63 10.15
C VAL A 162 5.27 4.21 11.51
N GLU A 163 4.88 3.35 12.45
CA GLU A 163 4.62 3.74 13.83
C GLU A 163 5.92 4.22 14.48
N GLY A 164 5.99 5.50 14.83
CA GLY A 164 7.19 6.18 15.33
C GLY A 164 7.63 7.41 14.54
N GLU A 165 7.16 7.59 13.30
CA GLU A 165 7.57 8.74 12.46
C GLU A 165 6.46 9.76 12.19
N ALA A 166 5.19 9.40 12.40
CA ALA A 166 4.04 10.25 12.08
C ALA A 166 3.53 11.11 13.26
N PHE A 167 4.32 11.30 14.33
CA PHE A 167 3.87 12.05 15.51
C PHE A 167 4.81 13.16 15.95
N LEU A 168 5.44 13.88 15.01
CA LEU A 168 6.03 15.19 15.26
C LEU A 168 5.92 16.07 14.00
N ARG A 169 4.74 16.68 13.79
CA ARG A 169 4.54 18.07 13.32
C ARG A 169 3.08 18.35 13.02
#